data_AF-A0A2N2MT10-F1
#
_entry.id   AF-A0A2N2MT10-F1
#
_cell.length_a   1.000
_cell.length_b   1.000
_cell.length_c   1.000
_cell.angle_alpha   90.00
_cell.angle_beta   90.00
_cell.angle_gamma   90.00
#
_symmetry.space_group_name_H-M   'P 1'
#
loop_
_entity.id
_entity.type
_entity.pdbx_description
1 polymer ?
#
loop_
_entity_poly.entity_id
_entity_poly.type
_entity_poly.pdbx_seq_one_letter_code
_entity_poly.pdbx_strand_id
1 'polypeptide(L)'
;MKKTGRLLGATLLVVGLLAMSFTLAFAVGISSELSDPKVTPAFEGEDYKAQVLSPMYLPGTFEDGGLIYPTGFGPSEGQFSGSGIKISGLKAGETVSLTFDFKFYNYMWNGSVYKWSGTQWVKLATKTVLPTGDETMTWATVSSVGNGTYALIIGNYGVPETEEVLFQEPG
;
A
#
# COMPACT_ATOMS: atom_id res chain seq x y z
N MET A 1 -54.24 19.20 -23.36
CA MET A 1 -53.02 19.63 -22.64
C MET A 1 -52.47 18.51 -21.72
N LYS A 2 -52.18 17.30 -22.23
CA LYS A 2 -51.75 16.15 -21.38
C LYS A 2 -50.43 15.47 -21.81
N LYS A 3 -49.79 15.93 -22.90
CA LYS A 3 -48.59 15.29 -23.46
C LYS A 3 -47.26 15.94 -23.03
N THR A 4 -47.28 17.19 -22.57
CA THR A 4 -46.08 17.95 -22.18
C THR A 4 -45.56 17.60 -20.77
N GLY A 5 -46.42 17.15 -19.86
CA GLY A 5 -46.00 16.79 -18.50
C GLY A 5 -45.20 15.48 -18.41
N ARG A 6 -45.41 14.55 -19.36
CA ARG A 6 -44.70 13.25 -19.39
C ARG A 6 -43.27 13.37 -19.91
N LEU A 7 -43.00 14.35 -20.76
CA LEU A 7 -41.64 14.59 -21.27
C LEU A 7 -40.73 15.18 -20.18
N LEU A 8 -41.25 16.12 -19.38
CA LEU A 8 -40.49 16.75 -18.28
C LEU A 8 -40.11 15.76 -17.17
N GLY A 9 -41.00 14.82 -16.83
CA GLY A 9 -40.71 13.81 -15.81
C GLY A 9 -39.62 12.81 -16.21
N ALA A 10 -39.58 12.41 -17.48
CA ALA A 10 -38.58 11.47 -17.99
C ALA A 10 -37.17 12.09 -18.06
N THR A 11 -37.06 13.37 -18.46
CA THR A 11 -35.76 14.05 -18.51
C THR A 11 -35.19 14.31 -17.12
N LEU A 12 -36.02 14.63 -16.14
CA LEU A 12 -35.58 14.80 -14.75
C LEU A 12 -35.06 13.50 -14.14
N LEU A 13 -35.66 12.37 -14.50
CA LEU A 13 -35.25 11.05 -14.00
C LEU A 13 -33.91 10.61 -14.62
N VAL A 14 -33.67 10.89 -15.91
CA VAL A 14 -32.39 10.59 -16.57
C VAL A 14 -31.26 11.49 -16.04
N VAL A 15 -31.52 12.78 -15.81
CA VAL A 15 -30.53 13.68 -15.18
C VAL A 15 -30.27 13.29 -13.72
N GLY A 16 -31.29 12.85 -12.99
CA GLY A 16 -31.14 12.32 -11.63
C GLY A 16 -30.33 11.03 -11.56
N LEU A 17 -30.50 10.11 -12.52
CA LEU A 17 -29.71 8.88 -12.60
C LEU A 17 -28.24 9.15 -12.98
N LEU A 18 -28.00 10.11 -13.88
CA LEU A 18 -26.64 10.48 -14.31
C LEU A 18 -25.86 11.24 -13.21
N ALA A 19 -26.57 11.90 -12.29
CA ALA A 19 -25.96 12.56 -11.13
C ALA A 19 -25.56 11.57 -10.01
N MET A 20 -26.09 10.33 -10.01
CA MET A 20 -25.76 9.31 -9.01
C MET A 20 -24.54 8.45 -9.38
N SER A 21 -24.06 8.49 -10.62
CA SER A 21 -22.92 7.67 -11.07
C SER A 21 -21.54 8.28 -10.82
N PHE A 22 -21.46 9.47 -10.21
CA PHE A 22 -20.21 10.02 -9.71
C PHE A 22 -20.16 9.91 -8.19
N THR A 23 -20.20 8.69 -7.67
CA THR A 23 -19.56 8.41 -6.38
C THR A 23 -18.07 8.63 -6.60
N LEU A 24 -17.61 9.86 -6.34
CA LEU A 24 -16.23 10.11 -5.98
C LEU A 24 -15.93 9.15 -4.82
N ALA A 25 -15.19 8.07 -5.10
CA ALA A 25 -14.48 7.36 -4.07
C ALA A 25 -13.47 8.37 -3.53
N PHE A 26 -13.88 9.12 -2.51
CA PHE A 26 -12.94 9.91 -1.73
C PHE A 26 -11.96 8.90 -1.14
N ALA A 27 -10.73 8.91 -1.66
CA ALA A 27 -9.60 8.45 -0.87
C ALA A 27 -9.61 9.33 0.37
N VAL A 28 -10.12 8.78 1.48
CA VAL A 28 -10.03 9.43 2.78
C VAL A 28 -8.56 9.69 2.99
N GLY A 29 -8.18 10.97 3.03
CA GLY A 29 -6.92 11.42 3.58
C GLY A 29 -6.92 11.04 5.06
N ILE A 30 -6.63 9.78 5.35
CA ILE A 30 -6.47 9.28 6.70
C ILE A 30 -5.13 9.79 7.21
N SER A 31 -5.10 11.00 7.77
CA SER A 31 -4.10 11.30 8.80
C SER A 31 -4.48 10.54 10.09
N SER A 32 -4.33 9.23 10.10
CA SER A 32 -3.73 8.66 11.30
C SER A 32 -2.26 8.62 10.97
N GLU A 33 -1.45 9.45 11.62
CA GLU A 33 -0.01 9.33 11.47
C GLU A 33 0.36 7.90 11.83
N LEU A 34 0.72 7.12 10.81
CA LEU A 34 1.40 5.85 11.03
C LEU A 34 2.68 6.15 11.80
N SER A 35 3.08 5.23 12.67
CA SER A 35 4.30 5.40 13.43
C SER A 35 5.50 5.46 12.48
N ASP A 36 6.54 6.15 12.91
CA ASP A 36 7.81 6.05 12.20
C ASP A 36 8.29 4.59 12.19
N PRO A 37 8.90 4.13 11.07
CA PRO A 37 9.44 2.79 10.96
C PRO A 37 10.51 2.54 12.02
N LYS A 38 10.43 1.38 12.65
CA LYS A 38 11.34 0.98 13.73
C LYS A 38 12.48 0.14 13.18
N VAL A 39 13.69 0.44 13.64
CA VAL A 39 14.89 -0.36 13.39
C VAL A 39 15.35 -1.00 14.69
N THR A 40 15.52 -2.31 14.68
CA THR A 40 16.05 -3.06 15.81
C THR A 40 17.37 -3.71 15.39
N PRO A 41 18.49 -3.41 16.05
CA PRO A 41 19.76 -4.05 15.72
C PRO A 41 19.72 -5.56 15.97
N ALA A 42 20.48 -6.33 15.19
CA ALA A 42 20.60 -7.77 15.43
C ALA A 42 21.47 -8.07 16.65
N PHE A 43 22.42 -7.18 16.97
CA PHE A 43 23.35 -7.30 18.08
C PHE A 43 23.49 -5.99 18.84
N GLU A 44 23.72 -6.05 20.16
CA GLU A 44 24.00 -4.85 20.95
C GLU A 44 25.31 -4.21 20.49
N GLY A 45 25.30 -2.88 20.31
CA GLY A 45 26.48 -2.11 19.92
C GLY A 45 26.71 -1.97 18.41
N GLU A 46 25.77 -2.35 17.55
CA GLU A 46 25.81 -2.00 16.13
C GLU A 46 25.71 -0.47 15.94
N ASP A 47 26.72 0.13 15.33
CA ASP A 47 26.75 1.57 15.01
C ASP A 47 26.15 1.81 13.61
N TYR A 48 24.95 2.37 13.55
CA TYR A 48 24.31 2.75 12.29
C TYR A 48 23.48 4.03 12.41
N LYS A 49 23.12 4.59 11.26
CA LYS A 49 22.18 5.71 11.15
C LYS A 49 20.90 5.23 10.49
N ALA A 50 19.78 5.54 11.14
CA ALA A 50 18.43 5.34 10.63
C ALA A 50 17.78 6.71 10.40
N GLN A 51 17.52 7.04 9.14
CA GLN A 51 16.86 8.29 8.76
C GLN A 51 15.47 8.00 8.21
N VAL A 52 14.44 8.50 8.89
CA VAL A 52 13.06 8.45 8.39
C VAL A 52 12.91 9.43 7.23
N LEU A 53 12.26 8.99 6.16
CA LEU A 53 12.05 9.77 4.94
C LEU A 53 10.55 9.83 4.62
N SER A 54 10.01 11.04 4.50
CA SER A 54 8.67 11.25 3.94
C SER A 54 8.61 10.72 2.49
N PRO A 55 7.45 10.24 2.01
CA PRO A 55 7.30 9.69 0.65
C PRO A 55 7.90 10.56 -0.46
N MET A 56 7.78 11.89 -0.37
CA MET A 56 8.35 12.81 -1.37
C MET A 56 9.87 12.78 -1.48
N TYR A 57 10.57 12.29 -0.45
CA TYR A 57 12.03 12.17 -0.39
C TYR A 57 12.51 10.72 -0.59
N LEU A 58 11.58 9.78 -0.81
CA LEU A 58 11.96 8.42 -1.19
C LEU A 58 12.47 8.41 -2.64
N PRO A 59 13.42 7.51 -2.95
CA PRO A 59 13.87 7.31 -4.32
C PRO A 59 12.81 6.57 -5.14
N GLY A 60 12.88 6.66 -6.47
CA GLY A 60 11.99 5.87 -7.32
C GLY A 60 10.52 6.18 -7.10
N THR A 61 10.19 7.47 -7.13
CA THR A 61 8.83 7.97 -6.95
C THR A 61 8.35 8.73 -8.18
N PHE A 62 7.04 8.83 -8.34
CA PHE A 62 6.40 9.72 -9.30
C PHE A 62 5.16 10.35 -8.67
N GLU A 63 4.77 11.52 -9.15
CA GLU A 63 3.56 12.21 -8.73
C GLU A 63 2.44 11.96 -9.75
N ASP A 64 1.26 11.60 -9.25
CA ASP A 64 0.03 11.53 -10.04
C ASP A 64 -1.14 11.97 -9.19
N GLY A 65 -1.97 12.88 -9.71
CA GLY A 65 -3.13 13.41 -8.97
C GLY A 65 -2.82 14.06 -7.62
N GLY A 66 -1.60 14.58 -7.42
CA GLY A 66 -1.14 15.16 -6.14
C GLY A 66 -0.76 14.12 -5.07
N LEU A 67 -0.65 12.84 -5.46
CA LEU A 67 -0.17 11.75 -4.61
C LEU A 67 1.19 11.25 -5.10
N ILE A 68 2.01 10.77 -4.16
CA ILE A 68 3.33 10.20 -4.45
C ILE A 68 3.26 8.68 -4.49
N TYR A 69 3.64 8.10 -5.62
CA TYR A 69 3.60 6.67 -5.89
C TYR A 69 5.00 6.05 -6.06
N PRO A 70 5.18 4.77 -5.68
CA PRO A 70 6.40 4.04 -6.01
C PRO A 70 6.44 3.70 -7.50
N THR A 71 7.55 4.03 -8.16
CA THR A 71 7.82 3.57 -9.54
C THR A 71 7.72 2.04 -9.65
N GLY A 72 7.17 1.55 -10.76
CA GLY A 72 6.91 0.13 -10.99
C GLY A 72 5.56 -0.36 -10.45
N PHE A 73 4.76 0.54 -9.86
CA PHE A 73 3.37 0.29 -9.49
C PHE A 73 2.49 1.32 -10.23
N GLY A 74 1.47 0.85 -10.93
CA GLY A 74 0.46 1.72 -11.52
C GLY A 74 -0.40 2.41 -10.46
N PRO A 75 -1.07 3.53 -10.81
CA PRO A 75 -2.10 4.10 -9.96
C PRO A 75 -3.15 3.03 -9.63
N SER A 76 -3.41 2.80 -8.34
CA SER A 76 -4.27 1.73 -7.79
C SER A 76 -3.65 0.33 -7.65
N GLU A 77 -2.40 0.11 -8.07
CA GLU A 77 -1.70 -1.17 -7.86
C GLU A 77 -0.89 -1.16 -6.56
N GLY A 78 -0.25 -0.04 -6.25
CA GLY A 78 0.57 0.10 -5.05
C GLY A 78 0.75 1.55 -4.61
N GLN A 79 0.81 1.76 -3.30
CA GLN A 79 1.05 3.05 -2.69
C GLN A 79 2.02 2.90 -1.52
N PHE A 80 2.84 3.93 -1.26
CA PHE A 80 3.55 3.99 0.01
C PHE A 80 2.54 4.07 1.15
N SER A 81 2.68 3.17 2.13
CA SER A 81 1.81 3.21 3.30
C SER A 81 2.05 4.46 4.13
N GLY A 82 3.29 4.95 4.16
CA GLY A 82 3.73 6.10 4.94
C GLY A 82 5.22 6.37 4.72
N SER A 83 5.89 6.91 5.74
CA SER A 83 7.33 7.17 5.70
C SER A 83 8.14 5.90 5.43
N GLY A 84 9.22 6.05 4.66
CA GLY A 84 10.26 5.02 4.53
C GLY A 84 11.43 5.29 5.46
N ILE A 85 12.46 4.45 5.37
CA ILE A 85 13.67 4.56 6.19
C ILE A 85 14.92 4.28 5.39
N LYS A 86 15.95 5.10 5.60
CA LYS A 86 17.29 4.90 5.07
C LYS A 86 18.22 4.44 6.19
N ILE A 87 18.79 3.26 6.02
CA ILE A 87 19.82 2.71 6.89
C ILE A 87 21.18 2.90 6.22
N SER A 88 22.14 3.43 6.98
CA SER A 88 23.52 3.63 6.55
C SER A 88 24.49 3.40 7.70
N GLY A 89 25.74 3.06 7.37
CA GLY A 89 26.82 2.92 8.37
C GLY A 89 27.00 1.51 8.93
N LEU A 90 26.11 0.55 8.62
CA LEU A 90 26.31 -0.85 8.99
C LEU A 90 27.60 -1.37 8.33
N LYS A 91 28.42 -2.09 9.11
CA LYS A 91 29.63 -2.75 8.61
C LYS A 91 29.24 -3.99 7.79
N ALA A 92 30.21 -4.52 7.06
CA ALA A 92 30.00 -5.74 6.28
C ALA A 92 29.59 -6.90 7.21
N GLY A 93 28.45 -7.51 6.91
CA GLY A 93 27.88 -8.61 7.70
C GLY A 93 26.95 -8.20 8.85
N GLU A 94 26.92 -6.91 9.22
CA GLU A 94 25.94 -6.40 10.19
C GLU A 94 24.56 -6.26 9.54
N THR A 95 23.52 -6.54 10.31
CA THR A 95 22.14 -6.53 9.81
C THR A 95 21.19 -6.07 10.88
N VAL A 96 20.06 -5.49 10.48
CA VAL A 96 19.02 -5.03 11.39
C VAL A 96 17.67 -5.64 11.00
N SER A 97 16.71 -5.55 11.92
CA SER A 97 15.29 -5.81 11.63
C SER A 97 14.54 -4.49 11.46
N LEU A 98 13.63 -4.45 10.50
CA LEU A 98 12.76 -3.32 10.21
C LEU A 98 11.31 -3.71 10.49
N THR A 99 10.57 -2.83 11.14
CA THR A 99 9.13 -2.97 11.34
C THR A 99 8.41 -1.69 10.96
N PHE A 100 7.38 -1.84 10.13
CA PHE A 100 6.45 -0.79 9.72
C PHE A 100 5.06 -1.14 10.25
N ASP A 101 4.32 -0.14 10.73
CA ASP A 101 2.90 -0.28 10.97
C ASP A 101 2.10 0.17 9.73
N PHE A 102 0.95 -0.43 9.53
CA PHE A 102 0.00 0.00 8.51
C PHE A 102 -1.42 -0.38 8.87
N LYS A 103 -2.37 0.24 8.17
CA LYS A 103 -3.76 -0.16 8.27
C LYS A 103 -4.01 -1.41 7.47
N PHE A 104 -4.51 -2.44 8.13
CA PHE A 104 -5.05 -3.62 7.47
C PHE A 104 -6.43 -3.28 6.92
N TYR A 105 -6.60 -3.41 5.61
CA TYR A 105 -7.89 -3.23 4.97
C TYR A 105 -8.49 -4.60 4.66
N ASN A 106 -9.77 -4.79 4.99
CA ASN A 106 -10.54 -6.03 4.75
C ASN A 106 -10.73 -6.38 3.26
N TYR A 107 -10.05 -5.71 2.33
CA TYR A 107 -10.26 -5.78 0.87
C TYR A 107 -9.00 -6.21 0.10
N MET A 108 -8.24 -7.19 0.59
CA MET A 108 -7.11 -7.79 -0.15
C MET A 108 -5.91 -6.87 -0.37
N TRP A 109 -5.84 -5.75 0.35
CA TRP A 109 -4.65 -4.91 0.43
C TRP A 109 -3.71 -5.45 1.49
N ASN A 110 -2.51 -5.87 1.07
CA ASN A 110 -1.47 -6.33 1.99
C ASN A 110 -0.21 -5.47 1.82
N GLY A 111 0.42 -5.15 2.93
CA GLY A 111 1.69 -4.43 2.99
C GLY A 111 2.86 -5.40 2.85
N SER A 112 3.85 -5.03 2.05
CA SER A 112 5.15 -5.72 2.05
C SER A 112 6.27 -4.70 2.09
N VAL A 113 7.37 -5.02 2.77
CA VAL A 113 8.55 -4.16 2.83
C VAL A 113 9.33 -4.33 1.53
N TYR A 114 9.69 -3.22 0.91
CA TYR A 114 10.50 -3.17 -0.30
C TYR A 114 11.82 -2.46 -0.02
N LYS A 115 12.87 -2.87 -0.74
CA LYS A 115 14.16 -2.18 -0.79
C LYS A 115 14.34 -1.50 -2.14
N TRP A 116 14.80 -0.26 -2.14
CA TRP A 116 15.23 0.40 -3.37
C TRP A 116 16.56 -0.20 -3.84
N SER A 117 16.57 -0.75 -5.06
CA SER A 117 17.77 -1.34 -5.68
C SER A 117 18.68 -0.34 -6.38
N GLY A 118 18.23 0.92 -6.54
CA GLY A 118 18.85 1.91 -7.42
C GLY A 118 18.00 2.23 -8.64
N THR A 119 17.21 1.26 -9.11
CA THR A 119 16.33 1.41 -10.30
C THR A 119 14.89 0.97 -10.07
N GLN A 120 14.64 0.06 -9.13
CA GLN A 120 13.31 -0.45 -8.82
C GLN A 120 13.15 -0.83 -7.34
N TRP A 121 11.90 -0.89 -6.89
CA TRP A 121 11.53 -1.40 -5.58
C TRP A 121 11.49 -2.93 -5.61
N VAL A 122 12.35 -3.58 -4.82
CA VAL A 122 12.45 -5.04 -4.73
C VAL A 122 11.73 -5.51 -3.47
N LYS A 123 10.74 -6.38 -3.64
CA LYS A 123 9.96 -6.97 -2.53
C LYS A 123 10.86 -7.82 -1.65
N LEU A 124 10.76 -7.63 -0.34
CA LEU A 124 11.45 -8.47 0.64
C LEU A 124 10.50 -9.52 1.23
N ALA A 125 11.07 -10.62 1.73
CA ALA A 125 10.34 -11.61 2.50
C ALA A 125 9.82 -10.97 3.80
N THR A 126 8.56 -10.53 3.76
CA THR A 126 7.93 -9.77 4.83
C THR A 126 7.01 -10.66 5.64
N LYS A 127 7.14 -10.60 6.97
CA LYS A 127 6.20 -11.21 7.90
C LYS A 127 5.15 -10.18 8.29
N THR A 128 3.89 -10.46 8.02
CA THR A 128 2.75 -9.62 8.43
C THR A 128 2.02 -10.27 9.59
N VAL A 129 1.68 -9.49 10.62
CA VAL A 129 0.85 -9.95 11.75
C VAL A 129 -0.59 -9.54 11.51
N LEU A 130 -1.46 -10.48 11.15
CA LEU A 130 -2.87 -10.15 10.93
C LEU A 130 -3.49 -9.59 12.21
N PRO A 131 -4.25 -8.48 12.14
CA PRO A 131 -4.96 -7.96 13.30
C PRO A 131 -5.96 -8.99 13.83
N THR A 132 -6.21 -8.98 15.14
CA THR A 132 -7.23 -9.83 15.77
C THR A 132 -8.40 -8.99 16.25
N GLY A 133 -9.62 -9.48 16.03
CA GLY A 133 -10.84 -8.78 16.44
C GLY A 133 -11.09 -7.52 15.60
N ASP A 134 -11.37 -6.40 16.27
CA ASP A 134 -11.72 -5.12 15.63
C ASP A 134 -10.49 -4.22 15.36
N GLU A 135 -9.28 -4.71 15.59
CA GLU A 135 -8.05 -3.96 15.31
C GLU A 135 -7.87 -3.77 13.80
N THR A 136 -7.67 -2.53 13.37
CA THR A 136 -7.39 -2.22 11.96
C THR A 136 -5.92 -1.95 11.70
N MET A 137 -5.07 -2.00 12.73
CA MET A 137 -3.62 -1.79 12.63
C MET A 137 -2.89 -3.13 12.64
N THR A 138 -1.84 -3.21 11.84
CA THR A 138 -1.01 -4.39 11.67
C THR A 138 0.44 -3.97 11.46
N TRP A 139 1.35 -4.94 11.53
CA TRP A 139 2.78 -4.73 11.35
C TRP A 139 3.33 -5.62 10.24
N ALA A 140 4.23 -5.03 9.45
CA ALA A 140 5.06 -5.69 8.46
C ALA A 140 6.52 -5.64 8.92
N THR A 141 7.11 -6.81 9.14
CA THR A 141 8.48 -6.96 9.65
C THR A 141 9.35 -7.70 8.65
N VAL A 142 10.58 -7.21 8.47
CA VAL A 142 11.65 -7.93 7.77
C VAL A 142 12.89 -7.95 8.66
N SER A 143 13.60 -9.08 8.67
CA SER A 143 14.82 -9.26 9.44
C SER A 143 16.03 -9.38 8.52
N SER A 144 17.22 -9.21 9.10
CA SER A 144 18.49 -9.41 8.42
C SER A 144 18.71 -8.49 7.20
N VAL A 145 18.30 -7.23 7.31
CA VAL A 145 18.53 -6.23 6.24
C VAL A 145 19.78 -5.40 6.51
N GLY A 146 20.51 -5.06 5.46
CA GLY A 146 21.71 -4.22 5.54
C GLY A 146 21.44 -2.75 5.20
N ASN A 147 22.49 -2.02 4.82
CA ASN A 147 22.37 -0.65 4.32
C ASN A 147 21.42 -0.56 3.11
N GLY A 148 20.63 0.50 3.04
CA GLY A 148 19.69 0.73 1.95
C GLY A 148 18.54 1.66 2.33
N THR A 149 17.68 1.93 1.35
CA THR A 149 16.41 2.63 1.56
C THR A 149 15.26 1.66 1.44
N TYR A 150 14.37 1.67 2.42
CA TYR A 150 13.28 0.74 2.58
C TYR A 150 11.96 1.49 2.75
N ALA A 151 10.89 0.91 2.24
CA ALA A 151 9.54 1.46 2.41
C ALA A 151 8.53 0.31 2.50
N LEU A 152 7.43 0.56 3.20
CA LEU A 152 6.26 -0.31 3.14
C LEU A 152 5.39 0.15 1.96
N ILE A 153 5.18 -0.76 1.01
CA ILE A 153 4.26 -0.54 -0.11
C ILE A 153 3.06 -1.44 0.13
N ILE A 154 1.88 -0.83 0.20
CA ILE A 154 0.60 -1.49 0.25
C ILE A 154 0.06 -1.59 -1.16
N GLY A 155 -0.42 -2.76 -1.56
CA GLY A 155 -0.96 -2.98 -2.89
C GLY A 155 -2.17 -3.89 -2.86
N ASN A 156 -3.05 -3.71 -3.85
CA ASN A 156 -4.21 -4.55 -4.06
C ASN A 156 -3.78 -5.84 -4.78
N TYR A 157 -3.96 -7.00 -4.16
CA TYR A 157 -3.65 -8.27 -4.81
C TYR A 157 -4.79 -8.82 -5.69
N GLY A 158 -5.95 -8.15 -5.72
CA GLY A 158 -7.14 -8.63 -6.42
C GLY A 158 -7.69 -9.95 -5.83
N VAL A 159 -8.84 -10.39 -6.34
CA VAL A 159 -9.33 -11.75 -6.07
C VAL A 159 -8.40 -12.71 -6.81
N PRO A 160 -7.82 -13.74 -6.18
CA PRO A 160 -7.10 -14.78 -6.92
C PRO A 160 -8.01 -15.31 -8.02
N GLU A 161 -7.54 -15.39 -9.27
CA GLU A 161 -8.29 -16.09 -10.31
C GLU A 161 -8.61 -17.49 -9.79
N THR A 162 -9.89 -17.77 -9.63
CA THR A 162 -10.34 -19.11 -9.25
C THR A 162 -10.15 -19.93 -10.51
N GLU A 163 -9.14 -20.81 -10.54
CA GLU A 163 -9.07 -21.82 -11.60
C GLU A 163 -10.39 -22.61 -11.53
N GLU A 164 -11.26 -22.43 -12.53
CA GLU A 164 -12.42 -23.31 -12.68
C GLU A 164 -11.89 -24.72 -12.92
N VAL A 165 -11.97 -25.55 -11.88
CA VAL A 165 -11.74 -26.99 -12.02
C VAL A 165 -12.84 -27.51 -12.93
N LEU A 166 -12.51 -27.68 -14.22
CA LEU A 166 -13.33 -28.38 -15.19
C LEU A 166 -13.51 -29.83 -14.71
N PHE A 167 -14.62 -30.08 -14.02
CA PHE A 167 -15.07 -31.44 -13.74
C PHE A 167 -15.38 -32.10 -15.09
N GLN A 168 -14.49 -32.97 -15.56
CA GLN A 168 -14.83 -33.89 -16.64
C GLN A 168 -15.77 -34.95 -16.08
N GLU A 169 -17.00 -34.99 -16.61
CA GLU A 169 -17.93 -36.06 -16.27
C GLU A 169 -17.39 -37.42 -16.75
N PRO A 170 -17.44 -38.47 -15.92
CA PRO A 170 -17.10 -39.81 -16.36
C PRO A 170 -18.20 -40.35 -17.27
N GLY A 171 -17.79 -40.83 -18.45
CA GLY A 171 -18.67 -41.52 -19.41
C GLY A 171 -19.01 -42.95 -19.05
#